data_AF-A0A9P1KF13-F1
#
_entry.id   AF-A0A9P1KF13-F1
#
_cell.length_a   1.000
_cell.length_b   1.000
_cell.length_c   1.000
_cell.angle_alpha   90.00
_cell.angle_beta   90.00
_cell.angle_gamma   90.00
#
_symmetry.space_group_name_H-M   'P 1'
#
loop_
_entity.id
_entity.type
_entity.pdbx_description
1 polymer ?
#
loop_
_entity_poly.entity_id
_entity_poly.type
_entity_poly.pdbx_seq_one_letter_code
_entity_poly.pdbx_strand_id
1 'polypeptide(L)' 'MQHPIKTMNNVWKAIPWAKVQRKVFKLQKRIFQAAKSGQDAKARRWQRLLVKSYYARLLAVRL' A
#
# COMPACT_ATOMS: atom_id res chain seq x y z
N MET A 1 -23.15 -11.48 -33.45
CA MET A 1 -23.07 -12.15 -32.14
C MET A 1 -22.39 -11.19 -31.17
N GLN A 2 -23.12 -10.65 -30.20
CA GLN A 2 -22.54 -9.74 -29.20
C GLN A 2 -21.89 -10.59 -28.11
N HIS A 3 -20.56 -10.62 -28.04
CA HIS A 3 -19.87 -11.19 -26.89
C HIS A 3 -20.08 -10.23 -25.70
N PRO A 4 -20.63 -10.68 -24.55
CA PRO A 4 -20.72 -9.83 -23.38
C PRO A 4 -19.30 -9.54 -22.90
N ILE A 5 -18.88 -8.28 -23.03
CA ILE A 5 -17.65 -7.78 -22.40
C ILE A 5 -17.85 -7.99 -20.91
N LYS A 6 -17.14 -8.96 -20.32
CA LYS A 6 -17.21 -9.27 -18.91
C LYS A 6 -16.73 -8.03 -18.15
N THR A 7 -17.65 -7.23 -17.63
CA THR A 7 -17.34 -5.95 -17.00
C THR A 7 -16.40 -6.19 -15.82
N MET A 8 -15.12 -5.81 -15.97
CA MET A 8 -14.06 -5.99 -14.96
C MET A 8 -14.27 -5.15 -13.67
N ASN A 9 -15.42 -4.48 -13.54
CA ASN A 9 -15.75 -3.57 -12.44
C ASN A 9 -15.73 -4.21 -11.04
N ASN A 10 -15.72 -5.55 -10.94
CA ASN A 10 -15.72 -6.26 -9.66
C ASN A 10 -14.32 -6.60 -9.11
N VAL A 11 -13.26 -6.49 -9.92
CA VAL A 11 -11.90 -6.87 -9.48
C VAL A 11 -11.41 -5.95 -8.35
N TRP A 12 -11.72 -4.64 -8.43
CA TRP A 12 -11.38 -3.67 -7.39
C TRP A 12 -12.11 -3.90 -6.06
N LYS A 13 -13.33 -4.44 -6.11
CA LYS A 13 -14.11 -4.80 -4.92
C LYS A 13 -13.58 -6.07 -4.25
N ALA A 14 -12.99 -6.99 -5.02
CA ALA A 14 -12.43 -8.24 -4.52
C ALA A 14 -11.10 -8.07 -3.76
N ILE A 15 -10.42 -6.93 -3.91
CA ILE A 15 -9.15 -6.67 -3.22
C ILE A 15 -9.43 -6.54 -1.70
N PRO A 16 -8.68 -7.26 -0.84
CA PRO A 16 -8.84 -7.17 0.61
C PRO A 16 -8.24 -5.87 1.17
N TRP A 17 -8.92 -4.74 0.97
CA TRP A 17 -8.44 -3.39 1.31
C TRP A 17 -8.01 -3.22 2.77
N ALA A 18 -8.74 -3.83 3.71
CA ALA A 18 -8.38 -3.80 5.13
C ALA A 18 -6.98 -4.38 5.39
N LYS A 19 -6.59 -5.44 4.66
CA LYS A 19 -5.25 -6.05 4.76
C LYS A 19 -4.19 -5.12 4.17
N VAL A 20 -4.48 -4.53 3.01
CA VAL A 20 -3.59 -3.56 2.34
C VAL A 20 -3.31 -2.38 3.26
N GLN A 21 -4.36 -1.73 3.78
CA GLN A 21 -4.26 -0.61 4.71
C GLN A 21 -3.48 -0.97 5.96
N ARG A 22 -3.77 -2.11 6.60
CA ARG A 22 -3.05 -2.56 7.81
C ARG A 22 -1.55 -2.73 7.57
N LYS A 23 -1.15 -3.28 6.42
CA LYS A 23 0.26 -3.47 6.06
C LYS A 23 0.97 -2.13 5.82
N VAL A 24 0.32 -1.21 5.09
CA VAL A 24 0.85 0.13 4.82
C VAL A 24 0.98 0.93 6.12
N PHE A 25 -0.07 0.95 6.95
CA PHE A 25 -0.09 1.67 8.22
C PHE A 25 1.00 1.18 9.18
N LYS A 26 1.21 -0.14 9.28
CA LYS A 26 2.30 -0.69 10.12
C LYS A 26 3.68 -0.21 9.66
N LEU A 27 3.89 -0.08 8.35
CA LEU A 27 5.16 0.41 7.80
C LEU A 27 5.31 1.92 8.03
N GLN A 28 4.27 2.71 7.82
CA GLN A 28 4.24 4.14 8.15
C GLN A 28 4.51 4.40 9.63
N LYS A 29 3.87 3.65 10.53
CA LYS A 29 4.10 3.75 11.99
C LYS A 29 5.56 3.45 12.37
N ARG A 30 6.18 2.46 11.71
CA ARG A 30 7.61 2.18 11.90
C ARG A 30 8.47 3.35 11.42
N ILE A 31 8.21 3.91 10.24
CA ILE A 31 8.93 5.09 9.74
C ILE A 31 8.83 6.24 10.76
N PHE A 32 7.62 6.52 11.26
CA PHE A 32 7.40 7.54 12.28
C PHE A 32 8.19 7.29 13.56
N GLN A 33 8.17 6.06 14.08
CA GLN A 33 8.95 5.70 15.27
C GLN A 33 10.46 5.84 15.05
N ALA A 34 11.00 5.40 13.90
CA ALA A 34 12.42 5.56 13.60
C ALA A 34 12.82 7.03 13.47
N ALA A 35 12.01 7.85 12.81
CA ALA A 35 12.24 9.28 12.69
C ALA A 35 12.20 9.95 14.09
N LYS A 36 11.21 9.61 14.92
CA LYS A 36 11.09 10.14 16.29
C LYS A 36 12.29 9.78 17.18
N SER A 37 12.87 8.59 16.99
CA SER A 37 14.06 8.14 17.73
C SER A 37 15.40 8.59 17.13
N GLY A 38 15.41 9.49 16.13
CA GLY A 38 16.64 9.98 15.49
C GLY A 38 17.36 8.93 14.62
N GLN A 39 16.72 7.80 14.31
CA GLN A 39 17.30 6.74 13.46
C GLN A 39 17.07 7.04 11.97
N ASP A 40 17.61 8.14 11.47
CA ASP A 40 17.29 8.66 10.13
C ASP A 40 17.67 7.70 9.00
N ALA A 41 18.80 7.00 9.11
CA ALA A 41 19.20 5.99 8.13
C ALA A 41 18.15 4.86 8.02
N LYS A 42 17.56 4.47 9.15
CA LYS A 42 16.52 3.44 9.24
C LYS A 42 15.19 3.95 8.71
N ALA A 43 14.83 5.19 9.04
CA ALA A 43 13.65 5.85 8.48
C ALA A 43 13.74 5.93 6.94
N ARG A 44 14.87 6.39 6.38
CA ARG A 44 15.12 6.43 4.93
C ARG A 44 15.04 5.06 4.28
N ARG A 45 15.60 4.02 4.92
CA ARG A 45 15.49 2.64 4.42
C ARG A 45 14.02 2.18 4.36
N TRP A 46 13.23 2.49 5.38
CA TRP A 46 11.82 2.12 5.44
C TRP A 46 10.93 2.95 4.50
N GLN A 47 11.27 4.22 4.26
CA GLN A 47 10.62 5.04 3.24
C GLN A 47 10.84 4.46 1.84
N ARG A 48 12.09 4.07 1.50
CA ARG A 48 12.36 3.37 0.23
C ARG A 48 11.59 2.06 0.10
N LEU A 49 11.46 1.31 1.18
CA LEU A 49 10.64 0.09 1.21
C LEU A 49 9.15 0.39 0.99
N LEU A 50 8.63 1.47 1.58
CA LEU A 50 7.25 1.89 1.42
C LEU A 50 6.94 2.20 -0.05
N VAL A 51 7.79 3.00 -0.72
CA VAL A 51 7.61 3.36 -2.14
C VAL A 51 7.64 2.13 -3.05
N LYS A 52 8.51 1.15 -2.77
CA LYS A 52 8.60 -0.09 -3.56
C LYS A 52 7.48 -1.11 -3.25
N SER A 53 6.77 -0.95 -2.14
CA SER A 53 5.76 -1.90 -1.68
C SER A 53 4.58 -2.00 -2.64
N TYR A 54 4.22 -3.23 -3.03
CA TYR A 54 3.03 -3.50 -3.84
C TYR A 54 1.75 -3.00 -3.16
N TYR A 55 1.60 -3.25 -1.84
CA TYR A 55 0.42 -2.80 -1.10
C TYR A 55 0.33 -1.28 -0.98
N ALA A 56 1.47 -0.57 -0.92
CA ALA A 56 1.47 0.88 -0.88
C ALA A 56 1.05 1.46 -2.25
N ARG A 57 1.58 0.91 -3.34
CA ARG A 57 1.16 1.29 -4.70
C ARG A 57 -0.31 0.98 -4.94
N LEU A 58 -0.78 -0.20 -4.51
CA LEU A 58 -2.18 -0.59 -4.65
C LEU A 58 -3.12 0.31 -3.86
N LEU A 59 -2.71 0.73 -2.66
CA LEU A 59 -3.47 1.70 -1.86
C LEU A 59 -3.50 3.08 -2.52
N ALA A 60 -2.38 3.52 -3.11
CA ALA A 60 -2.25 4.81 -3.78
C ALA A 60 -3.07 4.92 -5.07
N VAL A 61 -3.44 3.81 -5.71
CA VAL A 61 -4.34 3.80 -6.88
C VAL A 61 -5.82 3.86 -6.48
N ARG A 62 -6.15 3.45 -5.25
CA ARG A 62 -7.52 3.53 -4.73
C ARG A 62 -7.84 4.89 -4.13
N LEU A 63 -6.88 5.47 -3.42
CA LEU A 63 -6.98 6.81 -2.83
C LEU A 63 -7.01 7.87 -3.94
#